data_AF-A0A6V7KCS0-F1
#
_entry.id   AF-A0A6V7KCS0-F1
#
_cell.length_a   1.000
_cell.length_b   1.000
_cell.length_c   1.000
_cell.angle_alpha   90.00
_cell.angle_beta   90.00
_cell.angle_gamma   90.00
#
_symmetry.space_group_name_H-M   'P 1'
#
loop_
_entity.id
_entity.type
_entity.pdbx_description
1 polymer ?
#
loop_
_entity_poly.entity_id
_entity_poly.type
_entity_poly.pdbx_seq_one_letter_code
_entity_poly.pdbx_strand_id
1 'polypeptide(L)' 'FFKSLNDVRRKHCIASKRSFDCGIGRISQMDMALTQFGFMGFSLLCGDTLGIVMTEKEADGLLHFWRVIGHMLGTEER' A
#
# COMPACT_ATOMS: atom_id res chain seq x y z
N PHE A 1 7.33 14.01 2.21
CA PHE A 1 6.41 12.85 2.32
C PHE A 1 5.17 13.01 1.43
N PHE A 2 4.21 13.89 1.75
CA PHE A 2 2.94 14.04 1.00
C PHE A 2 3.08 14.30 -0.51
N LYS A 3 4.03 15.14 -0.93
CA LYS A 3 4.31 15.38 -2.36
C LYS A 3 4.63 14.08 -3.11
N SER A 4 5.43 13.20 -2.51
CA SER A 4 5.81 11.92 -3.10
C SER A 4 4.59 11.01 -3.25
N LEU A 5 3.72 10.93 -2.23
CA LEU A 5 2.50 10.14 -2.29
C LEU A 5 1.53 10.65 -3.36
N ASN A 6 1.37 11.97 -3.50
CA ASN A 6 0.59 12.56 -4.59
C ASN A 6 1.16 12.21 -5.97
N ASP A 7 2.48 12.24 -6.13
CA ASP A 7 3.14 11.83 -7.37
C ASP A 7 2.93 10.35 -7.68
N VAL A 8 3.02 9.46 -6.67
CA VAL A 8 2.75 8.02 -6.83
C VAL A 8 1.29 7.78 -7.20
N ARG A 9 0.33 8.40 -6.50
CA ARG A 9 -1.10 8.31 -6.82
C ARG A 9 -1.35 8.72 -8.27
N ARG A 10 -0.79 9.85 -8.71
CA ARG A 10 -0.89 10.32 -10.10
C ARG A 10 -0.34 9.28 -11.08
N LYS A 11 0.82 8.68 -10.80
CA LYS A 11 1.41 7.63 -11.63
C LYS A 11 0.51 6.39 -11.71
N HIS A 12 -0.06 5.94 -10.60
CA HIS A 12 -1.01 4.83 -10.59
C HIS A 12 -2.26 5.14 -11.43
N CYS A 13 -2.85 6.33 -11.31
CA CYS A 13 -3.99 6.73 -12.13
C CYS A 13 -3.66 6.74 -13.63
N ILE A 14 -2.51 7.30 -14.01
CA ILE A 14 -2.05 7.34 -15.41
C ILE A 14 -1.81 5.92 -15.93
N ALA A 15 -1.12 5.07 -15.17
CA ALA A 15 -0.84 3.69 -15.56
C ALA A 15 -2.12 2.86 -15.68
N SER A 16 -3.03 2.98 -14.72
CA SER A 16 -4.33 2.29 -14.74
C SER A 16 -5.17 2.68 -15.96
N LYS A 17 -5.20 3.98 -16.32
CA LYS A 17 -5.88 4.44 -17.53
C LYS A 17 -5.24 3.87 -18.79
N ARG A 18 -3.91 3.96 -18.94
CA ARG A 18 -3.20 3.43 -20.12
C ARG A 18 -3.38 1.92 -20.27
N SER A 19 -3.31 1.18 -19.18
CA SER A 19 -3.56 -0.27 -19.15
C SER A 19 -4.98 -0.61 -19.61
N PHE A 20 -5.97 0.18 -19.19
CA PHE A 20 -7.35 0.04 -19.64
C PHE A 20 -7.52 0.35 -21.13
N ASP A 21 -6.92 1.43 -21.61
CA ASP A 21 -6.96 1.83 -23.03
C ASP A 21 -6.31 0.78 -23.94
N CYS A 22 -5.34 0.00 -23.44
CA CYS A 22 -4.72 -1.13 -24.14
C CYS A 22 -5.47 -2.46 -23.97
N GLY A 23 -6.62 -2.50 -23.30
CA GLY A 23 -7.42 -3.72 -23.11
C GLY A 23 -6.88 -4.70 -22.06
N ILE A 24 -5.88 -4.31 -21.27
CA ILE A 24 -5.29 -5.16 -20.21
C ILE A 24 -6.14 -5.13 -18.93
N GLY A 25 -6.81 -3.99 -18.67
CA GLY A 25 -7.64 -3.77 -17.47
C GLY A 25 -7.13 -2.61 -16.61
N ARG A 26 -7.81 -2.35 -15.49
CA ARG A 26 -7.46 -1.29 -14.53
C ARG A 26 -6.75 -1.87 -13.31
N ILE A 27 -5.90 -1.05 -12.68
CA ILE A 27 -5.43 -1.34 -11.31
C ILE A 27 -6.66 -1.35 -10.39
N SER A 28 -6.89 -2.50 -9.76
CA SER A 28 -8.00 -2.74 -8.84
C SER A 28 -7.63 -2.41 -7.39
N GLN A 29 -8.64 -2.34 -6.51
CA GLN A 29 -8.42 -2.21 -5.07
C GLN A 29 -7.66 -3.42 -4.50
N MET A 30 -7.89 -4.61 -5.07
CA MET A 30 -7.16 -5.83 -4.67
C MET A 30 -5.67 -5.72 -5.02
N ASP A 31 -5.33 -5.20 -6.21
CA ASP A 31 -3.92 -4.99 -6.60
C ASP A 31 -3.21 -4.02 -5.66
N MET A 32 -3.89 -2.93 -5.28
CA MET A 32 -3.39 -1.94 -4.32
C MET A 32 -3.17 -2.59 -2.94
N ALA A 33 -4.15 -3.33 -2.43
CA ALA A 33 -4.08 -3.98 -1.13
C ALA A 33 -2.98 -5.05 -1.06
N LEU A 34 -2.85 -5.89 -2.09
CA LEU A 34 -1.80 -6.92 -2.17
C LEU A 34 -0.41 -6.29 -2.24
N THR A 35 -0.25 -5.22 -3.02
CA THR A 35 1.02 -4.50 -3.12
C THR A 35 1.40 -3.89 -1.77
N GLN A 36 0.45 -3.25 -1.08
CA GLN A 36 0.67 -2.70 0.25
C GLN A 36 1.01 -3.81 1.26
N PHE A 37 0.30 -4.94 1.20
CA PHE A 37 0.61 -6.11 2.02
C PHE A 37 2.05 -6.61 1.77
N GLY A 38 2.51 -6.63 0.53
CA GLY A 38 3.89 -7.00 0.20
C GLY A 38 4.94 -6.12 0.87
N PHE A 39 4.67 -4.84 1.12
CA PHE A 39 5.62 -3.93 1.77
C PHE A 39 5.71 -4.10 3.29
N MET A 40 4.61 -4.43 3.97
CA MET A 40 4.52 -4.33 5.43
C MET A 40 3.98 -5.58 6.12
N GLY A 41 3.27 -6.45 5.40
CA GLY A 41 2.52 -7.56 5.95
C GLY A 41 3.43 -8.62 6.55
N PHE A 42 4.54 -8.92 5.90
CA PHE A 42 5.53 -9.87 6.42
C PHE A 42 6.22 -9.38 7.69
N SER A 43 6.47 -8.08 7.80
CA SER A 43 7.03 -7.50 9.02
C SER A 43 6.07 -7.66 10.21
N LEU A 44 4.76 -7.60 9.97
CA LEU A 44 3.73 -7.78 11.00
C LEU A 44 3.45 -9.26 11.31
N LEU A 45 3.35 -10.12 10.30
CA LEU A 45 2.92 -11.51 10.46
C LEU A 45 4.08 -12.49 10.72
N CYS A 46 5.27 -12.15 10.25
CA CYS A 46 6.44 -13.03 10.30
C CYS A 46 7.65 -12.33 10.93
N GLY A 47 7.42 -11.30 11.76
CA GLY A 47 8.46 -10.49 12.37
C GLY A 47 9.55 -11.32 13.05
N ASP A 48 9.16 -12.31 13.85
CA ASP A 48 10.09 -13.19 14.56
C ASP A 48 11.01 -13.98 13.61
N THR A 49 10.47 -14.48 12.49
CA THR A 49 11.27 -15.22 11.49
C THR A 49 12.24 -14.30 10.74
N LEU A 50 11.88 -13.03 10.61
CA LEU A 50 12.69 -11.99 9.98
C LEU A 50 13.66 -11.30 10.96
N GLY A 51 13.66 -11.69 12.24
CA GLY A 51 14.48 -11.07 13.29
C GLY A 51 14.03 -9.66 13.65
N ILE A 52 12.77 -9.31 13.37
CA ILE A 52 12.18 -8.01 13.70
C ILE A 52 11.69 -8.06 15.15
N VAL A 53 12.30 -7.26 16.01
CA VAL A 53 11.82 -7.04 17.38
C VAL A 53 10.97 -5.78 17.38
N MET A 54 9.67 -5.93 17.63
CA MET A 54 8.70 -4.84 17.57
C MET A 54 7.68 -5.00 18.69
N THR A 55 7.48 -3.94 19.46
CA THR A 55 6.42 -3.90 20.49
C THR A 55 5.05 -3.75 19.84
N GLU A 56 3.97 -4.11 20.56
CA GLU A 56 2.60 -3.93 20.08
C GLU A 56 2.32 -2.47 19.67
N LYS A 57 2.83 -1.50 20.45
CA LYS A 57 2.66 -0.07 20.15
C LYS A 57 3.36 0.35 18.85
N GLU A 58 4.52 -0.22 18.55
CA GLU A 58 5.23 0.03 17.30
C GLU A 58 4.53 -0.64 16.12
N ALA A 59 3.97 -1.84 16.33
CA ALA A 59 3.15 -2.53 15.34
C ALA A 59 1.91 -1.70 14.97
N ASP A 60 1.18 -1.19 15.96
CA ASP A 60 0.03 -0.31 15.77
C ASP A 60 0.42 0.99 15.04
N GLY A 61 1.57 1.57 15.40
CA GLY A 61 2.11 2.75 14.72
C GLY A 61 2.42 2.50 13.24
N LEU A 62 3.06 1.36 12.93
CA LEU A 62 3.35 0.94 11.57
C LEU A 62 2.07 0.69 10.78
N LEU A 63 1.10 0.02 11.39
CA LEU A 63 -0.19 -0.31 10.79
C LEU A 63 -1.00 0.96 10.49
N HIS A 64 -1.05 1.91 11.44
CA HIS A 64 -1.67 3.22 11.23
C HIS A 64 -0.97 4.01 10.11
N PHE A 65 0.36 4.03 10.09
CA PHE A 65 1.15 4.70 9.06
C PHE A 65 0.83 4.17 7.66
N TRP A 66 0.78 2.84 7.49
CA TRP A 66 0.41 2.22 6.22
C TRP A 66 -1.05 2.40 5.86
N ARG A 67 -1.98 2.43 6.84
CA ARG A 67 -3.39 2.78 6.59
C ARG A 67 -3.52 4.17 5.99
N VAL A 68 -2.81 5.17 6.53
CA VAL A 68 -2.80 6.54 6.01
C VAL A 68 -2.20 6.60 4.60
N ILE A 69 -1.09 5.89 4.35
CA ILE A 69 -0.50 5.78 3.01
C ILE A 69 -1.51 5.20 2.02
N GLY A 70 -2.15 4.07 2.36
CA GLY A 70 -3.14 3.41 1.52
C GLY A 70 -4.31 4.33 1.17
N HIS A 71 -4.87 5.02 2.16
CA HIS A 71 -5.92 6.02 1.97
C HIS A 71 -5.48 7.13 1.02
N MET A 72 -4.29 7.69 1.24
CA MET A 72 -3.76 8.75 0.37
C MET A 72 -3.53 8.30 -1.07
N LEU A 73 -3.16 7.04 -1.29
CA LEU A 73 -2.99 6.44 -2.63
C LEU A 73 -4.33 6.06 -3.30
N GLY A 74 -5.46 6.21 -2.60
CA GLY A 74 -6.80 5.94 -3.13
C GLY A 74 -7.35 4.53 -2.84
N THR A 75 -6.82 3.87 -1.81
CA THR A 75 -7.41 2.63 -1.29
C THR A 75 -8.68 2.95 -0.51
N GLU A 76 -9.75 2.20 -0.75
CA GLU A 76 -11.01 2.37 -0.03
C GLU A 76 -10.87 1.97 1.44
N GLU A 77 -11.50 2.75 2.31
CA GLU A 77 -11.65 2.42 3.73
C GLU A 77 -12.98 1.67 3.89
N ARG A 78 -12.90 0.34 4.08
CA ARG A 78 -14.04 -0.53 4.36
C ARG A 78 -13.91 -1.14 5.73
#